data_AF-V5HE75-F1
#
_entry.id   AF-V5HE75-F1
#
_cell.length_a   1.000
_cell.length_b   1.000
_cell.length_c   1.000
_cell.angle_alpha   90.00
_cell.angle_beta   90.00
_cell.angle_gamma   90.00
#
_symmetry.space_group_name_H-M   'P 1'
#
loop_
_entity.id
_entity.type
_entity.pdbx_description
1 polymer ?
#
loop_
_entity_poly.entity_id
_entity_poly.type
_entity_poly.pdbx_seq_one_letter_code
_entity_poly.pdbx_strand_id
1 'polypeptide(L)'
;MEVKTYAFLQIAVSIALGIQIFAALTDAADNNNELFTVQYCGTNCTKKQDGTWTECTGKNGGCKCYHENGKKVGFCLSTEYTDFTQFSTPTSEEIANASPRPKETNSH
;
A
#
# COMPACT_ATOMS: atom_id res chain seq x y z
N MET A 1 -51.19 -10.47 6.33
CA MET A 1 -50.25 -9.78 5.42
C MET A 1 -48.91 -9.46 6.11
N GLU A 2 -48.68 -9.97 7.33
CA GLU A 2 -47.61 -9.53 8.23
C GLU A 2 -46.21 -10.02 7.85
N VAL A 3 -46.07 -11.31 7.47
CA VAL A 3 -44.76 -11.96 7.24
C VAL A 3 -43.98 -11.31 6.10
N LYS A 4 -44.67 -10.84 5.05
CA LYS A 4 -44.03 -10.18 3.90
C LYS A 4 -43.44 -8.83 4.30
N THR A 5 -44.12 -8.05 5.14
CA THR A 5 -43.68 -6.73 5.59
C THR A 5 -42.42 -6.81 6.47
N TYR A 6 -42.34 -7.79 7.36
CA TYR A 6 -41.14 -8.00 8.20
C TYR A 6 -39.91 -8.37 7.37
N ALA A 7 -40.07 -9.17 6.32
CA ALA A 7 -38.95 -9.52 5.43
C ALA A 7 -38.42 -8.30 4.66
N PHE A 8 -39.31 -7.45 4.15
CA PHE A 8 -38.90 -6.21 3.47
C PHE A 8 -38.19 -5.23 4.43
N LEU A 9 -38.67 -5.12 5.67
CA LEU A 9 -38.04 -4.26 6.67
C LEU A 9 -36.64 -4.76 7.06
N GLN A 10 -36.46 -6.07 7.21
CA GLN A 10 -35.13 -6.65 7.49
C GLN A 10 -34.15 -6.39 6.34
N ILE A 11 -34.57 -6.55 5.08
CA ILE A 11 -33.73 -6.28 3.91
C ILE A 11 -33.33 -4.79 3.87
N ALA A 12 -34.27 -3.88 4.11
CA ALA A 12 -33.99 -2.45 4.14
C ALA A 12 -32.99 -2.06 5.25
N VAL A 13 -33.14 -2.63 6.45
CA VAL A 13 -32.21 -2.43 7.57
C VAL A 13 -30.83 -2.99 7.25
N SER A 14 -30.74 -4.17 6.64
CA SER A 14 -29.45 -4.76 6.22
C SER A 14 -28.75 -3.93 5.15
N ILE A 15 -29.48 -3.37 4.18
CA ILE A 15 -28.91 -2.47 3.17
C ILE A 15 -28.43 -1.16 3.82
N ALA A 16 -29.24 -0.56 4.70
CA ALA A 16 -28.87 0.67 5.38
C ALA A 16 -27.64 0.51 6.28
N LEU A 17 -27.58 -0.57 7.06
CA LEU A 17 -26.40 -0.91 7.88
C LEU A 17 -25.18 -1.23 7.01
N GLY A 18 -25.38 -1.95 5.90
CA GLY A 18 -24.31 -2.22 4.94
C GLY A 18 -23.67 -0.94 4.38
N ILE A 19 -24.48 0.03 3.96
CA ILE A 19 -24.01 1.31 3.43
C ILE A 19 -23.18 2.09 4.47
N GLN A 20 -23.58 2.08 5.75
CA GLN A 20 -22.82 2.76 6.80
C GLN A 20 -21.47 2.08 7.09
N ILE A 21 -21.39 0.76 6.96
CA ILE A 21 -20.13 0.02 7.12
C ILE A 21 -19.14 0.35 5.98
N PHE A 22 -19.61 0.49 4.74
CA PHE A 22 -18.75 0.90 3.62
C PHE A 22 -18.24 2.34 3.75
N ALA A 23 -19.07 3.27 4.24
CA ALA A 23 -18.64 4.65 4.49
C ALA A 23 -17.54 4.71 5.57
N ALA A 24 -17.73 4.06 6.71
CA ALA A 24 -16.75 4.04 7.80
C ALA A 24 -15.41 3.34 7.42
N LEU A 25 -15.44 2.36 6.52
CA LEU A 25 -14.24 1.73 5.96
C LEU A 25 -13.43 2.68 5.06
N THR A 26 -14.09 3.66 4.43
CA THR A 26 -13.44 4.62 3.55
C THR A 26 -12.75 5.73 4.37
N ASP A 27 -13.36 6.14 5.47
CA ASP A 27 -12.77 7.14 6.39
C ASP A 27 -11.55 6.60 7.17
N ALA A 28 -11.46 5.29 7.39
CA ALA A 28 -10.29 4.64 7.98
C ALA A 28 -9.12 4.47 6.98
N ALA A 29 -9.31 4.83 5.71
CA ALA A 29 -8.32 4.66 4.65
C ALA A 29 -7.49 5.93 4.35
N ASP A 30 -7.91 7.13 4.77
CA ASP A 30 -7.36 8.37 4.20
C ASP A 30 -7.10 9.50 5.22
N ASN A 31 -6.27 9.20 6.22
CA ASN A 31 -5.62 10.23 7.04
C ASN A 31 -4.20 9.80 7.47
N ASN A 32 -3.62 8.83 6.77
CA ASN A 32 -2.28 8.38 7.08
C ASN A 32 -1.29 9.37 6.46
N ASN A 33 -0.97 10.42 7.22
CA ASN A 33 0.15 11.33 6.98
C ASN A 33 1.52 10.61 7.03
N GLU A 34 1.54 9.29 7.03
CA GLU A 34 2.73 8.47 7.18
C GLU A 34 2.59 7.28 6.23
N LEU A 35 3.63 7.01 5.45
CA LEU A 35 3.70 5.86 4.54
C LEU A 35 4.97 5.06 4.81
N PHE A 36 4.78 3.79 5.15
CA PHE A 36 5.88 2.83 5.23
C PHE A 36 5.88 1.96 3.98
N THR A 37 6.91 2.08 3.15
CA THR A 37 7.07 1.27 1.94
C THR A 37 8.15 0.22 2.12
N VAL A 38 7.89 -0.97 1.57
CA VAL A 38 8.84 -2.07 1.50
C VAL A 38 9.00 -2.44 0.05
N GLN A 39 10.23 -2.40 -0.46
CA GLN A 39 10.53 -2.68 -1.86
C GLN A 39 11.60 -3.76 -1.98
N TYR A 40 11.35 -4.71 -2.88
CA TYR A 40 12.32 -5.76 -3.19
C TYR A 40 13.48 -5.18 -4.00
N CYS A 41 14.72 -5.47 -3.57
CA CYS A 41 15.93 -4.97 -4.21
C CYS A 41 16.38 -5.79 -5.43
N GLY A 42 15.56 -6.74 -5.90
CA GLY A 42 15.85 -7.54 -7.09
C GLY A 42 16.77 -8.75 -6.83
N THR A 43 17.14 -9.02 -5.58
CA THR A 43 17.96 -10.19 -5.24
C THR A 43 17.61 -10.80 -3.88
N ASN A 44 17.95 -12.09 -3.72
CA ASN A 44 17.80 -12.81 -2.47
C ASN A 44 19.11 -12.82 -1.70
N CYS A 45 19.03 -12.91 -0.38
CA CYS A 45 20.19 -13.15 0.47
C CYS A 45 20.20 -14.60 0.96
N THR A 46 21.37 -15.19 1.15
CA THR A 46 21.52 -16.58 1.61
C THR A 46 22.46 -16.65 2.81
N LYS A 47 22.20 -17.64 3.67
CA LYS A 47 23.05 -17.91 4.83
C LYS A 47 24.30 -18.66 4.39
N LYS A 48 25.46 -18.06 4.62
CA LYS A 48 26.78 -18.62 4.36
C LYS A 48 27.12 -19.70 5.39
N GLN A 49 28.17 -20.47 5.10
CA GLN A 49 28.63 -21.57 5.97
C GLN A 49 29.13 -21.09 7.34
N ASP A 50 29.67 -19.87 7.40
CA ASP A 50 30.10 -19.20 8.63
C ASP A 50 28.93 -18.65 9.47
N GLY A 51 27.69 -18.83 9.00
CA GLY A 51 26.48 -18.37 9.66
C GLY A 51 26.09 -16.93 9.34
N THR A 52 26.92 -16.15 8.63
CA THR A 52 26.60 -14.81 8.16
C THR A 52 25.68 -14.84 6.94
N TRP A 53 25.07 -13.72 6.58
CA TRP A 53 24.25 -13.60 5.38
C TRP A 53 25.03 -12.94 4.24
N THR A 54 24.70 -13.27 3.00
CA THR A 54 25.19 -12.51 1.84
C THR A 54 24.71 -11.07 1.90
N GLU A 55 25.57 -10.14 1.53
CA GLU A 55 25.23 -8.72 1.51
C GLU A 55 24.19 -8.43 0.43
N CYS A 56 23.31 -7.47 0.73
CA CYS A 56 22.32 -6.97 -0.21
C CYS A 56 22.88 -5.70 -0.85
N THR A 57 23.06 -5.73 -2.17
CA THR A 57 23.45 -4.56 -2.95
C THR A 57 22.22 -3.94 -3.61
N GLY A 58 22.18 -2.61 -3.70
CA GLY A 58 21.05 -1.88 -4.27
C GLY A 58 20.70 -0.63 -3.47
N LYS A 59 20.00 0.32 -4.12
CA LYS A 59 19.51 1.57 -3.50
C LYS A 59 20.58 2.31 -2.67
N ASN A 60 21.81 2.41 -3.17
CA ASN A 60 22.94 3.05 -2.49
C ASN A 60 23.18 2.54 -1.04
N GLY A 61 22.99 1.25 -0.79
CA GLY A 61 23.16 0.64 0.53
C GLY A 61 21.89 0.61 1.40
N GLY A 62 20.75 1.07 0.87
CA GLY A 62 19.46 1.02 1.56
C GLY A 62 18.83 -0.39 1.65
N CYS A 63 19.40 -1.40 0.99
CA CYS A 63 18.90 -2.76 1.00
C CYS A 63 19.47 -3.57 2.16
N LYS A 64 18.61 -4.26 2.91
CA LYS A 64 18.99 -5.18 3.99
C LYS A 64 18.45 -6.57 3.76
N CYS A 65 19.13 -7.57 4.30
CA CYS A 65 18.70 -8.96 4.25
C CYS A 65 17.64 -9.23 5.32
N TYR A 66 16.44 -9.59 4.90
CA TYR A 66 15.35 -10.03 5.77
C TYR A 66 15.10 -11.51 5.55
N HIS A 67 15.11 -12.29 6.63
CA HIS A 67 14.94 -13.73 6.57
C HIS A 67 14.06 -14.21 7.72
N GLU A 68 13.29 -15.27 7.46
CA GLU A 68 12.57 -15.98 8.50
C GLU A 68 13.53 -16.84 9.32
N ASN A 69 13.22 -17.07 10.60
CA ASN A 69 14.02 -17.95 11.44
C ASN A 69 14.01 -19.38 10.90
N GLY A 70 15.17 -20.07 10.96
CA GLY A 70 15.32 -21.43 10.45
C GLY A 70 15.42 -21.56 8.92
N LYS A 71 15.25 -20.48 8.15
CA LYS A 71 15.47 -20.48 6.69
C LYS A 71 16.92 -20.14 6.35
N LYS A 72 17.39 -20.66 5.22
CA LYS A 72 18.73 -20.38 4.65
C LYS A 72 18.71 -19.36 3.51
N VAL A 73 17.53 -18.93 3.11
CA VAL A 73 17.29 -17.94 2.04
C VAL A 73 16.34 -16.88 2.60
N GLY A 74 16.64 -15.63 2.32
CA GLY A 74 15.83 -14.46 2.62
C GLY A 74 15.77 -13.51 1.43
N PHE A 75 15.12 -12.37 1.61
CA PHE A 75 14.96 -11.35 0.58
C PHE A 75 15.78 -10.11 0.92
N CYS A 76 16.40 -9.51 -0.09
CA CYS A 76 16.93 -8.17 0.05
C CYS A 76 15.81 -7.16 -0.14
N LEU A 77 15.50 -6.42 0.93
CA LEU A 77 14.42 -5.42 0.93
C LEU A 77 14.99 -4.06 1.34
N SER A 78 14.47 -3.00 0.73
CA SER A 78 14.63 -1.63 1.22
C SER A 78 13.35 -1.19 1.89
N THR A 79 13.45 -0.62 3.08
CA THR A 79 12.33 -0.03 3.82
C THR A 79 12.48 1.47 3.85
N GLU A 80 11.44 2.20 3.48
CA GLU A 80 11.42 3.66 3.52
C GLU A 80 10.19 4.13 4.28
N TYR A 81 10.41 5.09 5.17
CA TYR A 81 9.36 5.75 5.93
C TYR A 81 9.24 7.18 5.41
N THR A 82 8.02 7.55 5.02
CA THR A 82 7.69 8.87 4.50
C THR A 82 6.66 9.50 5.41
N ASP A 83 7.06 10.55 6.11
CA ASP A 83 6.14 11.42 6.84
C ASP A 83 5.66 12.52 5.89
N PHE A 84 4.38 12.52 5.55
CA PHE A 84 3.77 13.50 4.69
C PHE A 84 3.54 14.86 5.37
N THR A 85 3.59 14.95 6.71
CA THR A 85 3.48 16.23 7.42
C THR A 85 4.66 17.17 7.12
N GLN A 86 5.80 16.62 6.69
CA GLN A 86 6.98 17.41 6.34
C GLN A 86 6.83 18.13 4.99
N PHE A 87 5.84 17.78 4.17
CA PHE A 87 5.58 18.40 2.87
C PHE A 87 4.41 19.38 2.99
N SER A 88 4.53 20.52 2.32
CA SER A 88 3.42 21.47 2.19
C SER A 88 2.32 20.90 1.30
N THR A 89 1.08 21.33 1.53
CA THR A 89 -0.03 21.04 0.63
C THR A 89 0.31 21.47 -0.80
N PRO A 90 0.25 20.57 -1.79
CA PRO A 90 0.58 20.91 -3.17
C PRO A 90 -0.42 21.92 -3.73
N THR A 91 0.09 22.84 -4.53
CA THR A 91 -0.71 23.82 -5.27
C THR A 91 -1.46 23.15 -6.42
N SER A 92 -2.54 23.78 -6.90
CA SER A 92 -3.29 23.27 -8.05
C SER A 92 -2.44 23.14 -9.32
N GLU A 93 -1.42 24.00 -9.48
CA GLU A 93 -0.48 23.96 -10.60
C GLU A 93 0.46 22.73 -10.51
N GLU A 94 0.99 22.41 -9.33
CA GLU A 94 1.80 21.21 -9.11
C GLU A 94 1.02 19.93 -9.39
N ILE A 95 -0.26 19.88 -8.98
CA ILE A 95 -1.16 18.75 -9.26
C ILE A 95 -1.42 18.62 -10.76
N ALA A 96 -1.66 19.74 -11.45
CA ALA A 96 -1.86 19.75 -12.90
C ALA A 96 -0.60 19.24 -13.65
N ASN A 97 0.59 19.63 -13.20
CA ASN A 97 1.86 19.20 -13.79
C ASN A 97 2.19 17.73 -13.53
N ALA A 98 1.77 17.17 -12.39
CA ALA A 98 1.94 15.76 -12.06
C ALA A 98 0.94 14.83 -12.75
N SER A 99 -0.11 15.38 -13.36
CA SER A 99 -1.14 14.60 -14.04
C SER A 99 -0.55 13.82 -15.23
N PRO A 100 -0.92 12.53 -15.42
CA PRO A 100 -0.47 11.77 -16.59
C PRO A 100 -0.76 12.53 -17.86
N ARG A 101 0.26 12.72 -18.72
CA ARG A 101 0.04 13.40 -20.00
C ARG A 101 -0.95 12.60 -20.84
N PRO A 102 -1.85 13.27 -21.59
CA PRO A 102 -2.72 12.58 -22.52
C PRO A 102 -1.86 11.72 -23.45
N LYS A 103 -2.29 10.48 -23.71
CA LYS A 103 -1.66 9.68 -24.76
C LYS A 103 -1.79 10.44 -26.07
N GLU A 104 -0.67 10.72 -26.74
CA GLU A 104 -0.70 11.21 -28.11
C GLU A 104 -1.44 10.18 -28.95
N THR A 105 -2.67 10.53 -29.35
CA THR A 105 -3.41 9.73 -30.31
C THR A 105 -2.87 10.15 -31.65
N ASN A 106 -1.84 9.44 -32.14
CA ASN A 106 -1.41 9.56 -33.52
C ASN A 106 -2.57 9.08 -34.40
N SER A 107 -3.39 10.01 -34.87
CA SER A 107 -4.38 9.77 -35.91
C SER A 107 -3.60 9.56 -37.21
N HIS A 108 -3.54 8.30 -37.63
CA HIS A 108 -2.93 7.88 -38.89
C HIS A 108 -3.94 7.93 -40.03
#